data_AF-A0A936B4J3-F1
#
_entry.id   AF-A0A936B4J3-F1
#
_cell.length_a   1.000
_cell.length_b   1.000
_cell.length_c   1.000
_cell.angle_alpha   90.00
_cell.angle_beta   90.00
_cell.angle_gamma   90.00
#
_symmetry.space_group_name_H-M   'P 1'
#
loop_
_entity.id
_entity.type
_entity.pdbx_description
1 polymer ?
#
loop_
_entity_poly.entity_id
_entity_poly.type
_entity_poly.pdbx_seq_one_letter_code
_entity_poly.pdbx_strand_id
1 'polypeptide(L)'
;MKIKNIFINLWKAHLCFTMLIFITFPELKAQDLSFNQPPEWSRQAIWYQIFIERFRDGNPENNPTRNTCKNALTDSIPDNWTVTPCNYDWYTMENWAKETGPDFY
;
A
#
# COMPACT_ATOMS: atom_id res chain seq x y z
N MET A 1 19.83 -52.06 12.63
CA MET A 1 18.62 -52.10 11.74
C MET A 1 17.58 -51.03 12.09
N LYS A 2 17.33 -50.72 13.37
CA LYS A 2 16.29 -49.77 13.84
C LYS A 2 16.45 -48.30 13.38
N ILE A 3 17.69 -47.80 13.33
CA ILE A 3 17.99 -46.40 13.01
C ILE A 3 17.71 -46.07 11.53
N LYS A 4 18.04 -46.98 10.62
CA LYS A 4 17.78 -46.78 9.17
C LYS A 4 16.29 -46.61 8.86
N ASN A 5 15.42 -47.35 9.55
CA ASN A 5 13.97 -47.24 9.37
C ASN A 5 13.39 -45.93 9.90
N ILE A 6 13.99 -45.35 10.96
CA ILE A 6 13.58 -44.04 11.50
C ILE A 6 13.89 -42.93 10.48
N PHE A 7 15.08 -42.95 9.88
CA PHE A 7 15.45 -41.98 8.84
C PHE A 7 14.55 -42.08 7.60
N ILE A 8 14.19 -43.29 7.18
CA ILE A 8 13.29 -43.51 6.04
C ILE A 8 11.88 -42.99 6.35
N ASN A 9 11.36 -43.22 7.56
CA ASN A 9 10.04 -42.75 7.95
C ASN A 9 9.98 -41.22 8.12
N LEU A 10 11.05 -40.61 8.64
CA LEU A 10 11.18 -39.14 8.72
C LEU A 10 11.24 -38.50 7.34
N TRP A 11 11.99 -39.10 6.41
CA TRP A 11 12.07 -38.63 5.03
C TRP A 11 10.72 -38.75 4.29
N LYS A 12 10.00 -39.86 4.51
CA LYS A 12 8.63 -40.04 3.99
C LYS A 12 7.64 -39.03 4.57
N ALA A 13 7.69 -38.79 5.89
CA ALA A 13 6.81 -37.82 6.53
C ALA A 13 7.07 -36.39 6.02
N HIS A 14 8.34 -36.02 5.79
CA HIS A 14 8.71 -34.74 5.20
C HIS A 14 8.20 -34.61 3.76
N LEU A 15 8.35 -35.65 2.94
CA LEU A 15 7.80 -35.71 1.57
C LEU A 15 6.27 -35.62 1.53
N CYS A 16 5.57 -36.28 2.46
CA CYS A 16 4.11 -36.19 2.55
C CYS A 16 3.66 -34.79 2.99
N PHE A 17 4.38 -34.16 3.93
CA PHE A 17 4.05 -32.82 4.42
C PHE A 17 4.29 -31.75 3.35
N THR A 18 5.38 -31.85 2.58
CA THR A 18 5.62 -30.94 1.45
C THR A 18 4.58 -31.14 0.34
N MET A 19 4.20 -32.39 0.01
CA MET A 19 3.09 -32.63 -0.92
C MET A 19 1.75 -32.03 -0.45
N LEU A 20 1.43 -32.12 0.84
CA LEU A 20 0.18 -31.57 1.38
C LEU A 20 0.12 -30.04 1.25
N ILE A 21 1.24 -29.34 1.45
CA ILE A 21 1.31 -27.87 1.29
C ILE A 21 1.03 -27.45 -0.16
N PHE A 22 1.48 -28.21 -1.16
CA PHE A 22 1.19 -27.91 -2.57
C PHE A 22 -0.27 -28.18 -2.97
N ILE A 23 -1.01 -29.01 -2.23
CA ILE A 23 -2.43 -29.32 -2.51
C ILE A 23 -3.35 -28.30 -1.82
N THR A 24 -2.98 -27.75 -0.67
CA THR A 24 -3.84 -26.84 0.11
C THR A 24 -3.73 -25.37 -0.28
N PHE A 25 -2.71 -24.99 -1.05
CA PHE A 25 -2.57 -23.64 -1.61
C PHE A 25 -2.89 -23.68 -3.11
N PRO A 26 -4.16 -23.52 -3.52
CA PRO A 26 -4.46 -23.31 -4.93
C PRO A 26 -3.70 -22.08 -5.41
N GLU A 27 -3.03 -22.22 -6.55
CA GLU A 27 -2.36 -21.11 -7.22
C GLU A 27 -3.44 -20.06 -7.59
N LEU A 28 -3.35 -18.85 -7.01
CA LEU A 28 -4.16 -17.72 -7.41
C LEU A 28 -3.78 -17.35 -8.84
N LYS A 29 -4.50 -17.92 -9.81
CA LYS A 29 -4.38 -17.52 -11.22
C LYS A 29 -4.87 -16.08 -11.34
N ALA A 30 -3.95 -15.17 -11.65
CA ALA A 30 -4.32 -13.85 -12.10
C ALA A 30 -5.23 -14.00 -13.33
N GLN A 31 -6.40 -13.38 -13.29
CA GLN A 31 -7.31 -13.43 -14.42
C GLN A 31 -6.79 -12.50 -15.50
N ASP A 32 -6.35 -13.08 -16.62
CA ASP A 32 -5.92 -12.33 -17.81
C ASP A 32 -7.17 -11.78 -18.50
N LEU A 33 -7.59 -10.59 -18.05
CA LEU A 33 -8.76 -9.90 -18.57
C LEU A 33 -8.30 -8.99 -19.72
N SER A 34 -8.95 -9.12 -20.88
CA SER A 34 -8.78 -8.14 -21.94
C SER A 34 -9.22 -6.75 -21.44
N PHE A 35 -8.57 -5.69 -21.93
CA PHE A 35 -8.86 -4.31 -21.53
C PHE A 35 -10.36 -3.94 -21.55
N ASN A 36 -11.11 -4.48 -22.53
CA ASN A 36 -12.55 -4.22 -22.71
C ASN A 36 -13.46 -5.18 -21.92
N GLN A 37 -12.93 -5.96 -20.98
CA GLN A 37 -13.67 -6.93 -20.18
C GLN A 37 -13.30 -6.75 -18.70
N PRO A 38 -13.82 -5.70 -18.03
CA PRO A 38 -13.56 -5.52 -16.62
C PRO A 38 -14.16 -6.66 -15.79
N PRO A 39 -13.67 -6.91 -14.56
CA PRO A 39 -14.23 -7.94 -13.70
C PRO A 39 -15.72 -7.73 -13.43
N GLU A 40 -16.49 -8.81 -13.39
CA GLU A 40 -17.95 -8.75 -13.20
C GLU A 40 -18.37 -7.99 -11.93
N TRP A 41 -17.61 -8.16 -10.84
CA TRP A 41 -17.88 -7.49 -9.56
C TRP A 41 -17.81 -5.95 -9.66
N SER A 42 -17.01 -5.41 -10.58
CA SER A 42 -16.82 -3.96 -10.73
C SER A 42 -18.10 -3.23 -11.14
N ARG A 43 -19.01 -3.92 -11.84
CA ARG A 43 -20.31 -3.39 -12.26
C ARG A 43 -21.29 -3.25 -11.09
N GLN A 44 -21.13 -4.08 -10.07
CA GLN A 44 -22.01 -4.14 -8.90
C GLN A 44 -21.42 -3.40 -7.68
N ALA A 45 -20.18 -2.93 -7.78
CA ALA A 45 -19.49 -2.22 -6.72
C ALA A 45 -19.97 -0.76 -6.59
N ILE A 46 -19.90 -0.24 -5.36
CA ILE A 46 -20.02 1.19 -5.06
C ILE A 46 -18.61 1.71 -4.80
N TRP A 47 -18.23 2.76 -5.53
CA TRP A 47 -16.88 3.31 -5.49
C TRP A 47 -16.81 4.56 -4.62
N TYR A 48 -15.84 4.58 -3.70
CA TYR A 48 -15.50 5.76 -2.91
C TYR A 48 -14.12 6.25 -3.32
N GLN A 49 -14.05 7.48 -3.83
CA GLN A 49 -12.77 8.16 -4.06
C GLN A 49 -12.32 8.84 -2.76
N ILE A 50 -11.10 8.56 -2.33
CA ILE A 50 -10.55 9.04 -1.06
C ILE A 50 -9.23 9.76 -1.32
N PHE A 51 -9.13 11.02 -0.88
CA PHE A 51 -7.87 11.74 -0.76
C PHE A 51 -7.25 11.43 0.61
N ILE A 52 -6.22 10.57 0.61
CA ILE A 52 -5.65 9.98 1.83
C ILE A 52 -5.13 11.03 2.81
N GLU A 53 -4.58 12.11 2.29
CA GLU A 53 -4.02 13.23 3.03
C GLU A 53 -5.10 14.12 3.69
N ARG A 54 -6.38 13.96 3.30
CA ARG A 54 -7.51 14.73 3.82
C ARG A 54 -8.62 13.90 4.48
N PHE A 55 -8.52 12.58 4.45
CA PHE A 55 -9.56 11.72 5.02
C PHE A 55 -9.39 11.55 6.53
N ARG A 56 -8.26 10.98 6.94
CA ARG A 56 -7.92 10.76 8.36
C ARG A 56 -6.46 10.39 8.52
N ASP A 57 -5.77 11.03 9.46
CA ASP A 57 -4.47 10.56 9.95
C ASP A 57 -4.68 9.37 10.91
N GLY A 58 -4.29 8.18 10.47
CA GLY A 58 -4.40 6.94 11.23
C GLY A 58 -3.13 6.56 12.00
N ASN A 59 -1.98 7.12 11.65
CA ASN A 59 -0.70 6.79 12.25
C ASN A 59 0.30 7.95 12.10
N PRO A 60 0.33 8.88 13.07
CA PRO A 60 1.19 10.05 12.98
C PRO A 60 2.69 9.76 12.83
N GLU A 61 3.14 8.56 13.22
CA GLU A 61 4.55 8.14 13.11
C GLU A 61 5.03 7.98 11.66
N ASN A 62 4.11 7.87 10.70
CA ASN A 62 4.44 7.81 9.27
C ASN A 62 4.22 9.14 8.54
N ASN A 63 3.88 10.21 9.27
CA ASN A 63 3.68 11.52 8.66
C ASN A 63 4.96 11.97 7.95
N PRO A 64 4.81 12.67 6.81
CA PRO A 64 5.95 13.16 6.07
C PRO A 64 6.75 14.14 6.93
N THR A 65 8.07 14.12 6.74
CA THR A 65 8.98 15.13 7.24
C THR A 65 9.53 15.92 6.06
N ARG A 66 10.08 17.10 6.31
CA ARG A 66 10.83 17.87 5.29
C ARG A 66 11.86 17.00 4.57
N ASN A 67 12.55 16.11 5.29
CA ASN A 67 13.58 15.25 4.72
C ASN A 67 12.99 14.18 3.78
N THR A 68 11.84 13.58 4.13
CA THR A 68 11.20 12.57 3.27
C THR A 68 10.58 13.20 2.02
N CYS A 69 10.26 14.50 2.05
CA CYS A 69 9.74 15.23 0.91
C CYS A 69 10.83 15.73 -0.06
N LYS A 70 12.12 15.59 0.26
CA LYS A 70 13.21 16.04 -0.63
C LYS A 70 13.06 15.39 -2.01
N ASN A 71 13.15 16.20 -3.06
CA ASN A 71 12.96 15.81 -4.47
C ASN A 71 11.55 15.31 -4.85
N ALA A 72 10.56 15.44 -3.97
CA ALA A 72 9.17 15.13 -4.33
C ALA A 72 8.53 16.21 -5.24
N LEU A 73 9.09 17.42 -5.24
CA LEU A 73 8.68 18.56 -6.07
C LEU A 73 9.88 19.08 -6.84
N THR A 74 9.60 19.77 -7.96
CA THR A 74 10.63 20.47 -8.75
C THR A 74 11.24 21.65 -7.97
N ASP A 75 10.42 22.31 -7.15
CA ASP A 75 10.84 23.47 -6.36
C ASP A 75 11.41 23.07 -4.99
N SER A 76 12.22 23.96 -4.41
CA SER A 76 12.75 23.79 -3.07
C SER A 76 11.66 23.88 -2.01
N ILE A 77 11.73 23.04 -0.98
CA ILE A 77 10.79 23.06 0.15
C ILE A 77 11.07 24.28 1.05
N PRO A 78 10.08 25.15 1.33
CA PRO A 78 10.23 26.34 2.19
C PRO A 78 10.72 26.01 3.58
N ASP A 79 11.44 26.91 4.26
CA ASP A 79 11.98 26.71 5.63
C ASP A 79 10.93 26.58 6.74
N ASN A 80 9.71 27.05 6.51
CA ASN A 80 8.58 26.93 7.43
C ASN A 80 7.64 25.74 7.11
N TRP A 81 7.99 24.87 6.16
CA TRP A 81 7.20 23.68 5.80
C TRP A 81 6.80 22.86 7.04
N THR A 82 5.51 22.49 7.10
CA THR A 82 4.94 21.67 8.16
C THR A 82 3.85 20.75 7.60
N VAL A 83 3.54 19.68 8.33
CA VAL A 83 2.45 18.76 7.97
C VAL A 83 1.12 19.49 8.07
N THR A 84 0.32 19.43 7.01
CA THR A 84 -1.05 19.96 7.03
C THR A 84 -1.99 18.96 7.71
N PRO A 85 -2.82 19.39 8.69
CA PRO A 85 -3.83 18.53 9.28
C PRO A 85 -4.82 18.00 8.23
N CYS A 86 -5.25 16.74 8.37
CA CYS A 86 -6.19 16.12 7.43
C CYS A 86 -7.54 16.84 7.34
N ASN A 87 -7.99 17.50 8.41
CA ASN A 87 -9.24 18.26 8.47
C ASN A 87 -9.06 19.77 8.18
N TYR A 88 -7.93 20.17 7.61
CA TYR A 88 -7.67 21.56 7.23
C TYR A 88 -8.65 22.04 6.14
N ASP A 89 -8.97 23.33 6.14
CA ASP A 89 -9.87 23.93 5.16
C ASP A 89 -9.27 23.87 3.75
N TRP A 90 -10.05 23.33 2.81
CA TRP A 90 -9.63 23.14 1.42
C TRP A 90 -9.42 24.46 0.67
N TYR A 91 -10.18 25.49 1.02
CA TYR A 91 -10.16 26.77 0.32
C TYR A 91 -9.15 27.75 0.90
N THR A 92 -8.45 27.36 1.96
CA THR A 92 -7.44 28.18 2.59
C THR A 92 -6.05 27.64 2.21
N MET A 93 -5.20 28.50 1.67
CA MET A 93 -3.80 28.14 1.43
C MET A 93 -3.03 28.06 2.75
N GLU A 94 -2.23 27.00 2.92
CA GLU A 94 -1.41 26.82 4.11
C GLU A 94 -0.37 27.93 4.25
N ASN A 95 -0.04 28.31 5.50
CA ASN A 95 0.91 29.39 5.75
C ASN A 95 2.30 29.11 5.15
N TRP A 96 2.75 27.85 5.17
CA TRP A 96 4.01 27.46 4.55
C TRP A 96 3.96 27.50 3.03
N ALA A 97 2.78 27.27 2.43
CA ALA A 97 2.60 27.26 1.00
C ALA A 97 2.54 28.67 0.41
N LYS A 98 2.10 29.68 1.17
CA LYS A 98 2.03 31.09 0.72
C LYS A 98 3.39 31.69 0.31
N GLU A 99 4.50 31.16 0.82
CA GLU A 99 5.83 31.68 0.53
C GLU A 99 6.34 31.28 -0.87
N THR A 100 5.93 30.10 -1.37
CA THR A 100 6.43 29.53 -2.63
C THR A 100 5.33 29.12 -3.60
N GLY A 101 4.09 29.13 -3.16
CA GLY A 101 2.94 28.76 -3.96
C GLY A 101 2.67 29.81 -5.03
N PRO A 102 2.15 29.39 -6.19
CA PRO A 102 1.61 30.33 -7.16
C PRO A 102 0.47 31.12 -6.50
N ASP A 103 0.36 32.40 -6.85
CA ASP A 103 -0.76 33.25 -6.45
C ASP A 103 -2.07 32.60 -6.96
N PHE A 104 -2.85 32.06 -6.03
CA PHE A 104 -4.14 31.41 -6.28
C PHE A 104 -5.19 32.29 -5.61
N TYR A 105 -6.08 32.84 -6.45
CA TYR A 105 -7.05 33.92 -6.24
C TYR A 105 -7.62 34.14 -4.83
#